data_AF-A0A1H5ZDD8-F1
#
_entry.id   AF-A0A1H5ZDD8-F1
#
_cell.length_a   1.000
_cell.length_b   1.000
_cell.length_c   1.000
_cell.angle_alpha   90.00
_cell.angle_beta   90.00
_cell.angle_gamma   90.00
#
_symmetry.space_group_name_H-M   'P 1'
#
loop_
_entity.id
_entity.type
_entity.pdbx_description
1 polymer ?
#
loop_
_entity_poly.entity_id
_entity_poly.type
_entity_poly.pdbx_seq_one_letter_code
_entity_poly.pdbx_strand_id
1 'polypeptide(L)'
;MLLKIGTRRSPLAMAQTNYIMGLIKAKHPQTEFSLHPIATVADRDRVSEFHQFGMIGVFSTEHEEQLISGEADIIVHSLKDLPTTLRDGLVLAAVPERADPRDGLCGSTLADLKPGARVGTGSLRRRAQIKHLRPDVEVVPIRGNVGPRLAKIDGEDGLDAVILAQAGLQRLGLERATSELLDPHVFPYAVGQGALGVEARAADAEILALLKDIEDPRARAEVDCERAMLHSLGAGCSLPVGASTSWDGDQLTLRAQITSLDGQKCIVASETAPSTQAVELGLATADVLRKRGGVEILESSYRSFGGHFKFIGA
;
A
#
# COMPACT_ATOMS: atom_id res chain seq x y z
N MET A 1 -10.82 -19.48 -22.45
CA MET A 1 -9.74 -18.48 -22.67
C MET A 1 -8.59 -18.82 -21.74
N LEU A 2 -7.34 -18.75 -22.20
CA LEU A 2 -6.16 -18.89 -21.34
C LEU A 2 -5.67 -17.50 -20.94
N LEU A 3 -5.68 -17.21 -19.63
CA LEU A 3 -5.24 -15.94 -19.07
C LEU A 3 -3.82 -16.06 -18.48
N LYS A 4 -2.86 -15.31 -19.03
CA LYS A 4 -1.48 -15.27 -18.52
C LYS A 4 -1.37 -14.25 -17.40
N ILE A 5 -0.96 -14.67 -16.21
CA ILE A 5 -0.86 -13.80 -15.02
C ILE A 5 0.59 -13.67 -14.61
N GLY A 6 1.12 -12.46 -14.63
CA GLY A 6 2.41 -12.16 -14.02
C GLY A 6 2.28 -11.99 -12.52
N THR A 7 3.20 -12.59 -11.76
CA THR A 7 3.18 -12.58 -10.30
C THR A 7 4.58 -12.66 -9.73
N ARG A 8 4.77 -12.12 -8.53
CA ARG A 8 6.00 -12.38 -7.76
C ARG A 8 5.95 -13.77 -7.13
N ARG A 9 7.13 -14.32 -6.81
CA ARG A 9 7.28 -15.63 -6.15
C ARG A 9 7.06 -15.61 -4.63
N SER A 10 6.87 -14.43 -4.02
CA SER A 10 6.65 -14.34 -2.58
C SER A 10 5.34 -15.06 -2.18
N PRO A 11 5.26 -15.68 -0.98
CA PRO A 11 4.03 -16.34 -0.54
C PRO A 11 2.79 -15.44 -0.58
N LEU A 12 2.95 -14.16 -0.21
CA LEU A 12 1.84 -13.21 -0.22
C LEU A 12 1.39 -12.88 -1.65
N ALA A 13 2.33 -12.65 -2.58
CA ALA A 13 1.98 -12.38 -3.97
C ALA A 13 1.24 -13.58 -4.60
N MET A 14 1.69 -14.80 -4.34
CA MET A 14 1.00 -16.00 -4.80
C MET A 14 -0.41 -16.14 -4.20
N ALA A 15 -0.57 -15.86 -2.90
CA ALA A 15 -1.89 -15.86 -2.25
C ALA A 15 -2.84 -14.81 -2.87
N GLN A 16 -2.32 -13.63 -3.23
CA GLN A 16 -3.08 -12.57 -3.89
C GLN A 16 -3.49 -12.96 -5.30
N THR A 17 -2.56 -13.51 -6.08
CA THR A 17 -2.83 -14.03 -7.43
C THR A 17 -3.89 -15.13 -7.40
N ASN A 18 -3.78 -16.09 -6.47
CA ASN A 18 -4.77 -17.15 -6.30
C ASN A 18 -6.15 -16.60 -5.92
N TYR A 19 -6.21 -15.56 -5.09
CA TYR A 19 -7.47 -14.89 -4.75
C TYR A 19 -8.14 -14.28 -5.99
N ILE A 20 -7.39 -13.53 -6.81
CA ILE A 20 -7.91 -12.95 -8.07
C ILE A 20 -8.36 -14.05 -9.04
N MET A 21 -7.56 -15.11 -9.20
CA MET A 21 -7.95 -16.27 -10.01
C MET A 21 -9.26 -16.89 -9.53
N GLY A 22 -9.46 -16.99 -8.22
CA GLY A 22 -10.70 -17.49 -7.61
C GLY A 22 -11.91 -16.63 -7.96
N LEU A 23 -11.79 -15.30 -7.86
CA LEU A 23 -12.85 -14.35 -8.24
C LEU A 23 -13.20 -14.48 -9.74
N ILE A 24 -12.18 -14.50 -10.60
CA ILE A 24 -12.37 -14.66 -12.05
C ILE A 24 -13.03 -16.01 -12.35
N LYS A 25 -12.57 -17.10 -11.74
CA LYS A 25 -13.09 -18.45 -11.98
C LYS A 25 -14.55 -18.59 -11.54
N ALA A 26 -14.96 -17.89 -10.48
CA ALA A 26 -16.34 -17.89 -10.02
C ALA A 26 -17.31 -17.22 -11.01
N LYS A 27 -16.86 -16.18 -11.73
CA LYS A 27 -17.65 -15.48 -12.76
C LYS A 27 -17.51 -16.09 -14.15
N HIS A 28 -16.32 -16.64 -14.45
CA HIS A 28 -15.95 -17.22 -15.73
C HIS A 28 -15.35 -18.62 -15.53
N PRO A 29 -16.17 -19.67 -15.34
CA PRO A 29 -15.70 -21.02 -15.02
C PRO A 29 -14.81 -21.65 -16.11
N GLN A 30 -14.93 -21.20 -17.35
CA GLN A 30 -14.16 -21.70 -18.51
C GLN A 30 -12.78 -21.01 -18.68
N THR A 31 -12.45 -20.05 -17.82
CA THR A 31 -11.13 -19.41 -17.84
C THR A 31 -10.08 -20.35 -17.28
N GLU A 32 -9.02 -20.58 -18.06
CA GLU A 32 -7.81 -21.26 -17.66
C GLU A 32 -6.73 -20.24 -17.36
N PHE A 33 -5.75 -20.59 -16.52
CA PHE A 33 -4.73 -19.66 -16.05
C PHE A 33 -3.33 -20.24 -16.27
N SER A 34 -2.43 -19.38 -16.75
CA SER A 34 -0.98 -19.66 -16.80
C SER A 34 -0.26 -18.64 -15.92
N LEU A 35 0.59 -19.09 -15.01
CA LEU A 35 1.37 -18.20 -14.14
C LEU A 35 2.75 -17.94 -14.74
N HIS A 36 3.12 -16.67 -14.82
CA HIS A 36 4.40 -16.18 -15.34
C HIS A 36 5.19 -15.51 -14.20
N PRO A 37 5.86 -16.29 -13.33
CA PRO A 37 6.49 -15.74 -12.14
C PRO A 37 7.80 -15.01 -12.46
N ILE A 38 7.89 -13.73 -12.09
CA ILE A 38 9.14 -12.95 -12.15
C ILE A 38 9.91 -13.03 -10.84
N ALA A 39 11.24 -13.10 -10.96
CA ALA A 39 12.16 -12.79 -9.88
C ALA A 39 12.61 -11.33 -10.05
N THR A 40 11.97 -10.41 -9.32
CA THR A 40 12.28 -8.97 -9.34
C THR A 40 13.68 -8.70 -8.79
N VAL A 41 14.30 -7.58 -9.13
CA VAL A 41 15.62 -7.19 -8.57
C VAL A 41 15.60 -7.17 -7.03
N ALA A 42 14.51 -6.68 -6.43
CA ALA A 42 14.32 -6.65 -4.99
C ALA A 42 14.13 -8.04 -4.33
N ASP A 43 13.78 -9.08 -5.10
CA ASP A 43 13.76 -10.46 -4.61
C ASP A 43 15.17 -11.12 -4.69
N ARG A 44 16.06 -10.60 -5.55
CA ARG A 44 17.45 -11.09 -5.74
C ARG A 44 18.46 -10.41 -4.82
N ASP A 45 18.26 -9.13 -4.51
CA ASP A 45 19.20 -8.37 -3.69
C ASP A 45 18.78 -8.34 -2.21
N ARG A 46 19.40 -9.22 -1.42
CA ARG A 46 19.25 -9.29 0.06
C ARG A 46 20.42 -8.64 0.81
N VAL A 47 21.40 -8.07 0.10
CA VAL A 47 22.73 -7.76 0.66
C VAL A 47 23.09 -6.27 0.57
N SER A 48 22.62 -5.53 -0.44
CA SER A 48 23.00 -4.13 -0.57
C SER A 48 22.28 -3.21 0.43
N GLU A 49 23.03 -2.24 0.98
CA GLU A 49 22.46 -1.12 1.73
C GLU A 49 21.56 -0.30 0.81
N PHE A 50 20.26 -0.58 0.87
CA PHE A 50 19.16 0.14 0.22
C PHE A 50 19.01 1.60 0.68
N HIS A 51 20.07 2.25 1.14
CA HIS A 51 20.09 3.67 1.48
C HIS A 51 20.03 4.58 0.24
N GLN A 52 20.12 4.03 -0.98
CA GLN A 52 20.11 4.81 -2.21
C GLN A 52 18.90 4.61 -3.14
N PHE A 53 18.05 3.60 -2.93
CA PHE A 53 16.86 3.40 -3.76
C PHE A 53 15.61 3.99 -3.12
N GLY A 54 15.59 5.32 -3.02
CA GLY A 54 14.34 6.07 -3.04
C GLY A 54 13.75 6.00 -4.44
N MET A 55 13.21 4.85 -4.86
CA MET A 55 12.68 4.70 -6.21
C MET A 55 11.28 4.08 -6.16
N ILE A 56 10.34 4.92 -6.54
CA ILE A 56 9.03 4.58 -7.09
C ILE A 56 9.20 3.47 -8.13
N GLY A 57 8.38 2.42 -8.11
CA GLY A 57 8.27 1.48 -9.25
C GLY A 57 9.27 0.31 -9.33
N VAL A 58 10.11 0.05 -8.32
CA VAL A 58 11.09 -1.07 -8.35
C VAL A 58 10.43 -2.47 -8.46
N PHE A 59 9.14 -2.61 -8.12
CA PHE A 59 8.40 -3.85 -8.35
C PHE A 59 7.49 -3.81 -9.58
N SER A 60 7.19 -2.62 -10.11
CA SER A 60 6.24 -2.47 -11.21
C SER A 60 6.94 -2.52 -12.56
N THR A 61 8.17 -2.01 -12.68
CA THR A 61 8.85 -1.87 -13.99
C THR A 61 8.97 -3.20 -14.76
N GLU A 62 9.40 -4.29 -14.12
CA GLU A 62 9.50 -5.59 -14.80
C GLU A 62 8.13 -6.22 -15.10
N HIS A 63 7.15 -6.02 -14.23
CA HIS A 63 5.78 -6.49 -14.45
C HIS A 63 5.07 -5.73 -15.57
N GLU A 64 5.25 -4.41 -15.62
CA GLU A 64 4.76 -3.53 -16.69
C GLU A 64 5.37 -3.94 -18.03
N GLU A 65 6.65 -4.32 -18.07
CA GLU A 65 7.27 -4.83 -19.30
C GLU A 65 6.64 -6.15 -19.76
N GLN A 66 6.25 -7.07 -18.86
CA GLN A 66 5.52 -8.28 -19.24
C GLN A 66 4.15 -8.00 -19.85
N LEU A 67 3.47 -6.96 -19.38
CA LEU A 67 2.20 -6.53 -19.96
C LEU A 67 2.41 -5.96 -21.36
N ILE A 68 3.43 -5.11 -21.54
CA ILE A 68 3.73 -4.47 -22.83
C ILE A 68 4.23 -5.49 -23.87
N SER A 69 5.08 -6.44 -23.47
CA SER A 69 5.60 -7.49 -24.36
C SER A 69 4.57 -8.58 -24.68
N GLY A 70 3.47 -8.64 -23.92
CA GLY A 70 2.44 -9.68 -24.07
C GLY A 70 2.79 -11.01 -23.40
N GLU A 71 3.87 -11.07 -22.60
CA GLU A 71 4.21 -12.23 -21.77
C GLU A 71 3.16 -12.51 -20.70
N ALA A 72 2.53 -11.46 -20.16
CA ALA A 72 1.40 -11.53 -19.25
C ALA A 72 0.23 -10.72 -19.82
N ASP A 73 -1.01 -11.14 -19.51
CA ASP A 73 -2.22 -10.40 -19.85
C ASP A 73 -2.66 -9.50 -18.71
N ILE A 74 -2.45 -9.96 -17.47
CA ILE A 74 -2.73 -9.20 -16.25
C ILE A 74 -1.60 -9.36 -15.23
N ILE A 75 -1.46 -8.37 -14.35
CA ILE A 75 -0.61 -8.42 -13.17
C ILE A 75 -1.45 -8.12 -11.93
N VAL A 76 -1.22 -8.88 -10.85
CA VAL A 76 -1.86 -8.63 -9.55
C VAL A 76 -0.90 -7.91 -8.61
N HIS A 77 -1.35 -6.78 -8.07
CA HIS A 77 -0.58 -5.94 -7.15
C HIS A 77 -1.28 -5.81 -5.80
N SER A 78 -0.48 -5.69 -4.73
CA SER A 78 -0.93 -4.94 -3.56
C SER A 78 -0.98 -3.47 -3.96
N LEU A 79 -2.15 -2.83 -3.88
CA LEU A 79 -2.32 -1.52 -4.51
C LEU A 79 -1.46 -0.42 -3.87
N LYS A 80 -1.14 -0.56 -2.59
CA LYS A 80 -0.18 0.32 -1.89
C LYS A 80 1.24 0.31 -2.46
N ASP A 81 1.61 -0.73 -3.19
CA ASP A 81 2.93 -0.90 -3.79
C ASP A 81 2.94 -0.49 -5.28
N LEU A 82 1.77 -0.18 -5.86
CA LEU A 82 1.62 0.27 -7.24
C LEU A 82 1.71 1.81 -7.30
N PRO A 83 2.62 2.39 -8.12
CA PRO A 83 2.70 3.83 -8.31
C PRO A 83 1.34 4.47 -8.66
N THR A 84 1.15 5.74 -8.30
CA THR A 84 -0.11 6.44 -8.61
C THR A 84 -0.28 6.72 -10.11
N THR A 85 0.83 6.82 -10.82
CA THR A 85 0.91 6.95 -12.28
C THR A 85 1.38 5.63 -12.88
N LEU A 86 0.64 5.09 -13.84
CA LEU A 86 1.01 3.88 -14.56
C LEU A 86 1.72 4.24 -15.86
N ARG A 87 2.47 3.30 -16.42
CA ARG A 87 3.09 3.44 -17.74
C ARG A 87 2.04 3.62 -18.83
N ASP A 88 2.33 4.48 -19.81
CA ASP A 88 1.45 4.69 -20.95
C ASP A 88 1.04 3.37 -21.62
N GLY A 89 -0.25 3.23 -21.88
CA GLY A 89 -0.84 2.01 -22.45
C GLY A 89 -1.26 0.96 -21.41
N LEU A 90 -1.00 1.17 -20.12
CA LEU A 90 -1.46 0.32 -19.02
C LEU A 90 -2.55 1.01 -18.19
N VAL A 91 -3.42 0.21 -17.57
CA VAL A 91 -4.53 0.68 -16.74
C VAL A 91 -4.72 -0.19 -15.51
N LEU A 92 -5.21 0.43 -14.43
CA LEU A 92 -5.73 -0.28 -13.26
C LEU A 92 -7.13 -0.82 -13.58
N ALA A 93 -7.15 -1.95 -14.26
CA ALA A 93 -8.33 -2.54 -14.89
C ALA A 93 -9.38 -3.06 -13.92
N ALA A 94 -8.98 -3.53 -12.73
CA ALA A 94 -9.92 -3.92 -11.68
C ALA A 94 -9.39 -3.69 -10.27
N VAL A 95 -10.29 -3.31 -9.36
CA VAL A 95 -10.09 -3.32 -7.91
C VAL A 95 -11.22 -4.13 -7.27
N PRO A 96 -10.98 -5.38 -6.85
CA PRO A 96 -11.98 -6.18 -6.16
C PRO A 96 -12.20 -5.69 -4.73
N GLU A 97 -13.15 -6.34 -4.03
CA GLU A 97 -13.47 -6.08 -2.63
C GLU A 97 -12.20 -5.93 -1.76
N ARG A 98 -12.18 -4.85 -0.98
CA ARG A 98 -11.03 -4.47 -0.16
C ARG A 98 -11.00 -5.30 1.12
N ALA A 99 -9.86 -5.95 1.37
CA ALA A 99 -9.60 -6.59 2.67
C ALA A 99 -9.32 -5.53 3.75
N ASP A 100 -9.30 -5.93 5.02
CA ASP A 100 -9.10 -5.02 6.16
C ASP A 100 -7.85 -4.13 5.96
N PRO A 101 -8.02 -2.81 5.78
CA PRO A 101 -6.93 -1.92 5.44
C PRO A 101 -6.08 -1.54 6.65
N ARG A 102 -6.48 -1.88 7.88
CA ARG A 102 -5.79 -1.46 9.11
C ARG A 102 -4.39 -2.05 9.23
N ASP A 103 -3.57 -1.37 10.01
CA ASP A 103 -2.33 -1.94 10.51
C ASP A 103 -2.60 -2.74 11.79
N GLY A 104 -1.93 -3.88 11.92
CA GLY A 104 -1.89 -4.68 13.14
C GLY A 104 -0.55 -4.49 13.84
N LEU A 105 -0.61 -4.27 15.16
CA LEU A 105 0.53 -4.41 16.05
C LEU A 105 0.59 -5.86 16.54
N CYS A 106 1.72 -6.52 16.29
CA CYS A 106 1.96 -7.91 16.63
C CYS A 106 2.97 -7.99 17.78
N GLY A 107 2.73 -8.84 18.77
CA GLY A 107 3.60 -9.07 19.93
C GLY A 107 3.25 -8.23 21.16
N SER A 108 2.54 -7.11 20.99
CA SER A 108 2.10 -6.24 22.08
C SER A 108 0.92 -5.36 21.66
N THR A 109 0.33 -4.65 22.61
CA THR A 109 -0.62 -3.56 22.38
C THR A 109 0.08 -2.21 22.61
N LEU A 110 -0.44 -1.11 22.05
CA LEU A 110 0.05 0.24 22.29
C LEU A 110 0.10 0.59 23.79
N ALA A 111 -0.84 0.06 24.57
CA ALA A 111 -0.91 0.26 26.01
C ALA A 111 0.16 -0.55 26.76
N ASP A 112 0.47 -1.76 26.29
CA ASP A 112 1.38 -2.69 26.97
C ASP A 112 2.86 -2.53 26.57
N LEU A 113 3.14 -1.74 25.53
CA LEU A 113 4.51 -1.39 25.16
C LEU A 113 5.21 -0.67 26.31
N LYS A 114 6.30 -1.25 26.83
CA LYS A 114 7.14 -0.64 27.87
C LYS A 114 7.86 0.62 27.35
N PRO A 115 8.24 1.56 28.23
CA PRO A 115 9.12 2.65 27.85
C PRO A 115 10.40 2.15 27.19
N GLY A 116 10.76 2.70 26.03
CA GLY A 116 11.93 2.26 25.26
C GLY A 116 11.71 0.98 24.43
N ALA A 117 10.47 0.48 24.31
CA ALA A 117 10.19 -0.73 23.54
C ALA A 117 10.64 -0.62 22.07
N ARG A 118 11.17 -1.72 21.55
CA ARG A 118 11.73 -1.85 20.21
C ARG A 118 10.66 -2.33 19.23
N VAL A 119 10.16 -1.42 18.40
CA VAL A 119 9.08 -1.69 17.44
C VAL A 119 9.61 -1.77 16.01
N GLY A 120 9.45 -2.95 15.40
CA GLY A 120 9.90 -3.25 14.06
C GLY A 120 8.97 -2.70 12.97
N THR A 121 9.48 -1.82 12.10
CA THR A 121 8.80 -1.46 10.83
C THR A 121 9.77 -0.87 9.82
N GLY A 122 9.63 -1.26 8.55
CA GLY A 122 10.35 -0.63 7.43
C GLY A 122 9.62 0.57 6.80
N SER A 123 8.42 0.91 7.26
CA SER A 123 7.60 1.99 6.69
C SER A 123 7.83 3.32 7.39
N LEU A 124 8.14 4.37 6.61
CA LEU A 124 8.28 5.73 7.15
C LEU A 124 6.97 6.28 7.72
N ARG A 125 5.83 5.99 7.07
CA ARG A 125 4.49 6.30 7.61
C ARG A 125 4.30 5.69 9.00
N ARG A 126 4.49 4.38 9.12
CA ARG A 126 4.31 3.68 10.41
C ARG A 126 5.27 4.20 11.47
N ARG A 127 6.53 4.44 11.12
CA ARG A 127 7.54 5.05 12.00
C ARG A 127 7.09 6.42 12.51
N ALA A 128 6.67 7.30 11.61
CA ALA A 128 6.24 8.65 11.96
C ALA A 128 5.02 8.61 12.90
N GLN A 129 4.02 7.81 12.54
CA GLN A 129 2.79 7.68 13.31
C GLN A 129 3.02 7.04 14.69
N ILE A 130 3.83 5.97 14.79
CA ILE A 130 4.08 5.35 16.10
C ILE A 130 4.88 6.27 17.02
N LYS A 131 5.85 7.03 16.49
CA LYS A 131 6.57 8.04 17.27
C LYS A 131 5.69 9.21 17.71
N HIS A 132 4.67 9.54 16.93
CA HIS A 132 3.70 10.55 17.33
C HIS A 132 2.85 10.09 18.54
N LEU A 133 2.46 8.81 18.56
CA LEU A 133 1.65 8.24 19.65
C LEU A 133 2.47 7.83 20.87
N ARG A 134 3.68 7.31 20.63
CA ARG A 134 4.62 6.80 21.63
C ARG A 134 6.02 7.35 21.34
N PRO A 135 6.31 8.61 21.71
CA PRO A 135 7.62 9.23 21.46
C PRO A 135 8.79 8.47 22.10
N ASP A 136 8.49 7.62 23.08
CA ASP A 136 9.43 6.81 23.85
C ASP A 136 9.82 5.46 23.20
N VAL A 137 9.17 5.04 22.10
CA VAL A 137 9.54 3.78 21.43
C VAL A 137 10.79 3.91 20.54
N GLU A 138 11.62 2.88 20.54
CA GLU A 138 12.71 2.72 19.59
C GLU A 138 12.17 2.05 18.32
N VAL A 139 12.14 2.77 17.20
CA VAL A 139 11.69 2.19 15.92
C VAL A 139 12.87 1.53 15.21
N VAL A 140 12.79 0.21 15.03
CA VAL A 140 13.82 -0.61 14.39
C VAL A 140 13.43 -0.90 12.93
N PRO A 141 14.25 -0.52 11.94
CA PRO A 141 13.95 -0.80 10.54
C PRO A 141 14.10 -2.30 10.24
N ILE A 142 13.02 -2.92 9.75
CA ILE A 142 13.01 -4.34 9.38
C ILE A 142 12.57 -4.56 7.93
N ARG A 143 13.01 -5.68 7.35
CA ARG A 143 12.75 -6.08 5.95
C ARG A 143 12.41 -7.57 5.86
N GLY A 144 12.12 -8.03 4.65
CA GLY A 144 11.76 -9.42 4.34
C GLY A 144 10.25 -9.63 4.19
N ASN A 145 9.85 -10.88 3.99
CA ASN A 145 8.44 -11.28 3.89
C ASN A 145 7.74 -11.22 5.26
N VAL A 146 6.40 -11.31 5.27
CA VAL A 146 5.57 -11.23 6.49
C VAL A 146 6.01 -12.22 7.57
N GLY A 147 6.14 -13.51 7.23
CA GLY A 147 6.55 -14.55 8.19
C GLY A 147 7.91 -14.28 8.84
N PRO A 148 9.00 -14.07 8.06
CA PRO A 148 10.29 -13.70 8.62
C PRO A 148 10.28 -12.44 9.48
N ARG A 149 9.42 -11.45 9.18
CA ARG A 149 9.28 -10.25 10.03
C ARG A 149 8.61 -10.55 11.37
N LEU A 150 7.57 -11.39 11.38
CA LEU A 150 6.92 -11.83 12.62
C LEU A 150 7.89 -12.59 13.52
N ALA A 151 8.68 -13.49 12.92
CA ALA A 151 9.66 -14.29 13.66
C ALA A 151 10.76 -13.47 14.36
N LYS A 152 10.91 -12.17 14.01
CA LYS A 152 11.85 -11.27 14.69
C LYS A 152 11.41 -10.89 16.12
N ILE A 153 10.15 -11.12 16.49
CA ILE A 153 9.65 -10.88 17.85
C ILE A 153 10.22 -11.95 18.80
N ASP A 154 10.08 -13.22 18.43
CA ASP A 154 10.53 -14.35 19.25
C ASP A 154 12.00 -14.75 18.99
N GLY A 155 12.64 -14.11 18.00
CA GLY A 155 14.01 -14.38 17.59
C GLY A 155 15.07 -13.55 18.32
N GLU A 156 16.32 -13.65 17.85
CA GLU A 156 17.48 -12.95 18.44
C GLU A 156 17.51 -11.44 18.13
N ASP A 157 16.61 -10.94 17.28
CA ASP A 157 16.52 -9.52 16.91
C ASP A 157 16.07 -8.60 18.08
N GLY A 158 15.48 -9.18 19.13
CA GLY A 158 15.07 -8.46 20.33
C GLY A 158 14.04 -7.37 20.06
N LEU A 159 13.02 -7.67 19.25
CA LEU A 159 11.89 -6.76 19.01
C LEU A 159 10.75 -7.07 19.98
N ASP A 160 10.21 -6.03 20.62
CA ASP A 160 9.04 -6.17 21.49
C ASP A 160 7.74 -6.26 20.67
N ALA A 161 7.72 -5.64 19.48
CA ALA A 161 6.56 -5.69 18.60
C ALA A 161 6.93 -5.42 17.14
N VAL A 162 6.04 -5.79 16.21
CA VAL A 162 6.16 -5.47 14.78
C VAL A 162 4.84 -4.95 14.25
N ILE A 163 4.90 -3.92 13.37
CA ILE A 163 3.69 -3.38 12.72
C ILE A 163 3.57 -3.94 11.30
N LEU A 164 2.46 -4.64 11.02
CA LEU A 164 2.17 -5.28 9.73
C LEU A 164 0.79 -4.86 9.20
N ALA A 165 0.52 -5.11 7.92
CA ALA A 165 -0.81 -4.84 7.35
C ALA A 165 -1.71 -6.03 7.66
N GLN A 166 -2.91 -5.78 8.20
CA GLN A 166 -3.84 -6.85 8.59
C GLN A 166 -4.23 -7.73 7.40
N ALA A 167 -4.54 -7.13 6.24
CA ALA A 167 -4.82 -7.88 5.02
C ALA A 167 -3.68 -8.83 4.59
N GLY A 168 -2.42 -8.47 4.86
CA GLY A 168 -1.28 -9.34 4.55
C GLY A 168 -1.21 -10.56 5.48
N LEU A 169 -1.58 -10.39 6.75
CA LEU A 169 -1.65 -11.47 7.72
C LEU A 169 -2.82 -12.42 7.40
N GLN A 170 -4.01 -11.88 7.12
CA GLN A 170 -5.20 -12.66 6.77
C GLN A 170 -4.99 -13.52 5.52
N ARG A 171 -4.41 -12.96 4.45
CA ARG A 171 -4.13 -13.70 3.20
C ARG A 171 -3.15 -14.85 3.39
N LEU A 172 -2.36 -14.84 4.47
CA LEU A 172 -1.40 -15.88 4.80
C LEU A 172 -1.88 -16.81 5.93
N GLY A 173 -3.09 -16.61 6.46
CA GLY A 173 -3.58 -17.36 7.63
C GLY A 173 -2.83 -17.06 8.93
N LEU A 174 -2.25 -15.85 9.04
CA LEU A 174 -1.43 -15.40 10.18
C LEU A 174 -2.11 -14.31 11.01
N GLU A 175 -3.41 -14.09 10.83
CA GLU A 175 -4.16 -13.02 11.49
C GLU A 175 -4.16 -13.11 13.01
N ARG A 176 -3.95 -14.30 13.58
CA ARG A 176 -3.84 -14.51 15.03
C ARG A 176 -2.58 -13.88 15.65
N ALA A 177 -1.61 -13.48 14.83
CA ALA A 177 -0.42 -12.77 15.30
C ALA A 177 -0.71 -11.30 15.66
N THR A 178 -1.85 -10.75 15.24
CA THR A 178 -2.27 -9.39 15.57
C THR A 178 -2.77 -9.32 17.00
N SER A 179 -2.03 -8.63 17.85
CA SER A 179 -2.41 -8.36 19.25
C SER A 179 -3.37 -7.18 19.34
N GLU A 180 -3.18 -6.16 18.48
CA GLU A 180 -4.05 -4.99 18.40
C GLU A 180 -4.22 -4.54 16.95
N LEU A 181 -5.46 -4.25 16.54
CA LEU A 181 -5.74 -3.53 15.30
C LEU A 181 -5.76 -2.04 15.60
N LEU A 182 -4.89 -1.30 14.92
CA LEU A 182 -4.74 0.13 15.15
C LEU A 182 -5.92 0.88 14.53
N ASP A 183 -6.54 1.76 15.32
CA ASP A 183 -7.66 2.59 14.88
C ASP A 183 -7.24 3.47 13.70
N PRO A 184 -7.88 3.37 12.52
CA PRO A 184 -7.51 4.16 11.35
C PRO A 184 -7.69 5.67 11.55
N HIS A 185 -8.48 6.12 12.53
CA HIS A 185 -8.57 7.54 12.89
C HIS A 185 -7.28 8.05 13.55
N VAL A 186 -6.57 7.20 14.28
CA VAL A 186 -5.36 7.55 15.04
C VAL A 186 -4.09 7.12 14.30
N PHE A 187 -4.16 6.00 13.59
CA PHE A 187 -3.06 5.39 12.83
C PHE A 187 -3.51 5.07 11.40
N PRO A 188 -3.73 6.10 10.55
CA PRO A 188 -4.26 5.89 9.22
C PRO A 188 -3.28 5.07 8.37
N TYR A 189 -3.84 4.12 7.63
CA TYR A 189 -3.10 3.11 6.86
C TYR A 189 -2.45 3.71 5.60
N ALA A 190 -1.66 2.91 4.89
CA ALA A 190 -1.09 3.35 3.62
C ALA A 190 -2.19 3.44 2.55
N VAL A 191 -2.07 4.40 1.64
CA VAL A 191 -2.92 4.52 0.44
C VAL A 191 -2.98 3.18 -0.29
N GLY A 192 -4.18 2.69 -0.61
CA GLY A 192 -4.42 1.41 -1.25
C GLY A 192 -4.13 0.18 -0.37
N GLN A 193 -3.87 0.33 0.93
CA GLN A 193 -3.65 -0.83 1.81
C GLN A 193 -4.93 -1.65 1.91
N GLY A 194 -4.80 -2.99 1.91
CA GLY A 194 -5.94 -3.91 1.89
C GLY A 194 -6.46 -4.20 0.48
N ALA A 195 -6.43 -3.22 -0.43
CA ALA A 195 -6.86 -3.40 -1.81
C ALA A 195 -5.85 -4.18 -2.65
N LEU A 196 -6.36 -4.97 -3.60
CA LEU A 196 -5.58 -5.47 -4.72
C LEU A 196 -5.89 -4.64 -5.95
N GLY A 197 -4.90 -4.46 -6.81
CA GLY A 197 -5.07 -3.89 -8.13
C GLY A 197 -4.74 -4.93 -9.19
N VAL A 198 -5.58 -5.04 -10.21
CA VAL A 198 -5.28 -5.81 -11.41
C VAL A 198 -4.90 -4.82 -12.51
N GLU A 199 -3.63 -4.86 -12.93
CA GLU A 199 -3.11 -4.06 -14.03
C GLU A 199 -3.21 -4.84 -15.34
N ALA A 200 -3.59 -4.17 -16.43
CA ALA A 200 -3.69 -4.74 -17.76
C ALA A 200 -3.39 -3.70 -18.84
N ARG A 201 -3.29 -4.14 -20.10
CA ARG A 201 -3.17 -3.24 -21.26
C ARG A 201 -4.49 -2.51 -21.51
N ALA A 202 -4.43 -1.21 -21.75
CA ALA A 202 -5.60 -0.36 -22.04
C ALA A 202 -6.34 -0.77 -23.33
N ALA A 203 -5.63 -1.33 -24.30
CA ALA A 203 -6.18 -1.73 -25.58
C ALA A 203 -6.86 -3.12 -25.57
N ASP A 204 -6.75 -3.87 -24.47
CA ASP A 204 -7.17 -5.26 -24.40
C ASP A 204 -8.64 -5.40 -23.95
N ALA A 205 -9.56 -5.09 -24.85
CA ALA A 205 -10.99 -5.00 -24.54
C ALA A 205 -11.59 -6.30 -23.98
N GLU A 206 -11.10 -7.47 -24.42
CA GLU A 206 -11.57 -8.78 -23.92
C GLU A 206 -11.17 -8.98 -22.44
N ILE A 207 -9.91 -8.68 -22.11
CA ILE A 207 -9.41 -8.74 -20.73
C ILE A 207 -10.12 -7.72 -19.84
N LEU A 208 -10.29 -6.49 -20.32
CA LEU A 208 -10.99 -5.45 -19.56
C LEU A 208 -12.46 -5.82 -19.28
N ALA A 209 -13.15 -6.43 -20.24
CA ALA A 209 -14.52 -6.90 -20.06
C ALA A 209 -14.62 -7.99 -18.98
N LEU A 210 -13.68 -8.95 -18.98
CA LEU A 210 -13.61 -9.98 -17.95
C LEU A 210 -13.31 -9.39 -16.57
N LEU A 211 -12.37 -8.45 -16.48
CA LEU A 211 -11.97 -7.86 -15.20
C LEU A 211 -13.05 -6.98 -14.58
N LYS A 212 -13.92 -6.40 -15.39
CA LYS A 212 -15.07 -5.61 -14.92
C LYS A 212 -16.00 -6.42 -14.01
N ASP A 213 -16.12 -7.73 -14.21
CA ASP A 213 -17.02 -8.60 -13.43
C ASP A 213 -16.53 -8.90 -12.01
N ILE A 214 -15.27 -8.54 -11.69
CA ILE A 214 -14.67 -8.67 -10.36
C ILE A 214 -14.40 -7.31 -9.69
N GLU A 215 -14.75 -6.19 -10.34
CA GLU A 215 -14.62 -4.84 -9.79
C GLU A 215 -15.62 -4.63 -8.64
N ASP A 216 -15.15 -4.02 -7.55
CA ASP A 216 -15.99 -3.53 -6.46
C ASP A 216 -16.03 -1.99 -6.49
N PRO A 217 -17.18 -1.36 -6.82
CA PRO A 217 -17.28 0.09 -6.95
C PRO A 217 -16.94 0.87 -5.68
N ARG A 218 -17.13 0.28 -4.49
CA ARG A 218 -16.79 0.95 -3.22
C ARG A 218 -15.28 0.95 -3.01
N ALA A 219 -14.63 -0.20 -3.12
CA ALA A 219 -13.18 -0.33 -3.08
C ALA A 219 -12.52 0.57 -4.12
N ARG A 220 -13.09 0.64 -5.33
CA ARG A 220 -12.67 1.57 -6.39
C ARG A 220 -12.68 3.03 -5.93
N ALA A 221 -13.81 3.52 -5.46
CA ALA A 221 -13.96 4.91 -5.02
C ALA A 221 -12.99 5.24 -3.87
N GLU A 222 -12.82 4.33 -2.92
CA GLU A 222 -11.85 4.49 -1.83
C GLU A 222 -10.42 4.63 -2.36
N VAL A 223 -9.98 3.72 -3.23
CA VAL A 223 -8.59 3.76 -3.69
C VAL A 223 -8.34 4.91 -4.66
N ASP A 224 -9.32 5.31 -5.46
CA ASP A 224 -9.19 6.42 -6.39
C ASP A 224 -9.01 7.75 -5.63
N CYS A 225 -9.79 7.98 -4.57
CA CYS A 225 -9.61 9.18 -3.73
C CYS A 225 -8.27 9.20 -3.01
N GLU A 226 -7.85 8.05 -2.46
CA GLU A 226 -6.57 7.92 -1.75
C GLU A 226 -5.38 8.13 -2.70
N ARG A 227 -5.44 7.56 -3.91
CA ARG A 227 -4.39 7.67 -4.93
C ARG A 227 -4.34 9.06 -5.55
N ALA A 228 -5.48 9.68 -5.82
CA ALA A 228 -5.55 11.06 -6.32
C ALA A 228 -4.92 12.05 -5.33
N MET A 229 -5.23 11.90 -4.04
CA MET A 229 -4.61 12.68 -2.98
C MET A 229 -3.08 12.48 -2.96
N LEU A 230 -2.62 11.22 -2.92
CA LEU A 230 -1.19 10.91 -2.84
C LEU A 230 -0.42 11.44 -4.05
N HIS A 231 -0.98 11.26 -5.25
CA HIS A 231 -0.43 11.79 -6.50
C HIS A 231 -0.31 13.31 -6.45
N SER A 232 -1.38 13.99 -6.05
CA SER A 232 -1.42 15.46 -5.93
C SER A 232 -0.33 15.95 -4.98
N LEU A 233 -0.14 15.32 -3.82
CA LEU A 233 0.91 15.70 -2.86
C LEU A 233 2.35 15.52 -3.38
N GLY A 234 2.56 14.99 -4.59
CA GLY A 234 3.89 14.64 -5.11
C GLY A 234 4.54 13.54 -4.28
N ALA A 235 3.73 12.79 -3.52
CA ALA A 235 4.20 11.84 -2.55
C ALA A 235 4.32 10.44 -3.19
N GLY A 236 5.53 9.88 -3.19
CA GLY A 236 5.71 8.46 -3.53
C GLY A 236 5.32 7.53 -2.36
N CYS A 237 5.32 6.21 -2.60
CA CYS A 237 5.00 5.17 -1.61
C CYS A 237 5.85 5.22 -0.32
N SER A 238 6.97 5.94 -0.33
CA SER A 238 7.90 6.04 0.80
C SER A 238 7.63 7.21 1.74
N LEU A 239 6.73 8.15 1.42
CA LEU A 239 6.50 9.32 2.29
C LEU A 239 5.57 9.01 3.48
N PRO A 240 5.67 9.77 4.59
CA PRO A 240 4.89 9.51 5.81
C PRO A 240 3.46 10.03 5.73
N VAL A 241 2.74 9.61 4.68
CA VAL A 241 1.33 9.93 4.42
C VAL A 241 0.48 8.72 4.78
N GLY A 242 -0.50 8.89 5.67
CA GLY A 242 -1.55 7.91 5.93
C GLY A 242 -2.91 8.39 5.41
N ALA A 243 -3.75 7.45 5.03
CA ALA A 243 -5.14 7.70 4.63
C ALA A 243 -6.08 6.71 5.34
N SER A 244 -7.34 7.12 5.47
CA SER A 244 -8.43 6.24 5.89
C SER A 244 -9.75 6.73 5.32
N THR A 245 -10.55 5.80 4.82
CA THR A 245 -11.88 6.07 4.30
C THR A 245 -12.98 5.55 5.21
N SER A 246 -14.14 6.18 5.16
CA SER A 246 -15.37 5.72 5.80
C SER A 246 -16.60 6.10 4.98
N TRP A 247 -17.67 5.32 5.12
CA TRP A 247 -18.91 5.48 4.34
C TRP A 247 -20.08 5.87 5.24
N ASP A 248 -20.89 6.80 4.73
CA ASP A 248 -22.24 7.08 5.22
C ASP A 248 -23.18 7.17 4.01
N GLY A 249 -23.97 6.10 3.78
CA GLY A 249 -24.75 5.97 2.55
C GLY A 249 -23.86 5.97 1.29
N ASP A 250 -24.08 6.94 0.41
CA ASP A 250 -23.33 7.21 -0.83
C ASP A 250 -22.14 8.17 -0.65
N GLN A 251 -22.01 8.76 0.54
CA GLN A 251 -20.96 9.69 0.90
C GLN A 251 -19.71 8.94 1.34
N LEU A 252 -18.59 9.31 0.73
CA LEU A 252 -17.26 8.83 1.06
C LEU A 252 -16.52 9.95 1.80
N THR A 253 -16.03 9.64 3.00
CA THR A 253 -15.14 10.52 3.74
C THR A 253 -13.72 10.02 3.62
N LEU A 254 -12.81 10.88 3.14
CA LEU A 254 -11.37 10.64 3.12
C LEU A 254 -10.71 11.45 4.23
N ARG A 255 -10.13 10.77 5.21
CA ARG A 255 -9.24 11.37 6.21
C ARG A 255 -7.80 11.04 5.85
N ALA A 256 -6.92 12.03 5.94
CA ALA A 256 -5.51 11.87 5.65
C ALA A 256 -4.63 12.58 6.66
N GLN A 257 -3.42 12.06 6.83
CA GLN A 257 -2.47 12.53 7.83
C GLN A 257 -1.06 12.53 7.28
N ILE A 258 -0.34 13.64 7.48
CA ILE A 258 1.09 13.77 7.22
C ILE A 258 1.79 13.96 8.56
N THR A 259 2.75 13.09 8.87
CA THR A 259 3.48 13.12 10.14
C THR A 259 4.99 13.21 9.89
N SER A 260 5.71 14.05 10.63
CA SER A 260 7.17 14.12 10.51
C SER A 260 7.83 12.82 11.00
N LEU A 261 9.00 12.46 10.47
CA LEU A 261 9.67 11.17 10.78
C LEU A 261 10.09 11.00 12.25
N ASP A 262 10.12 12.09 13.02
CA ASP A 262 10.35 12.13 14.47
C ASP A 262 9.04 12.09 15.28
N GLY A 263 7.88 12.18 14.64
CA GLY A 263 6.55 12.19 15.26
C GLY A 263 6.12 13.55 15.83
N GLN A 264 6.93 14.60 15.75
CA GLN A 264 6.66 15.87 16.44
C GLN A 264 5.61 16.75 15.75
N LYS A 265 5.54 16.71 14.42
CA LYS A 265 4.58 17.47 13.62
C LYS A 265 3.58 16.51 12.98
N CYS A 266 2.30 16.84 13.10
CA CYS A 266 1.22 16.06 12.54
C CYS A 266 0.17 17.01 11.96
N ILE A 267 -0.16 16.82 10.69
CA ILE A 267 -1.21 17.56 9.99
C ILE A 267 -2.24 16.56 9.52
N VAL A 268 -3.52 16.88 9.78
CA VAL A 268 -4.66 16.06 9.37
C VAL A 268 -5.57 16.89 8.49
N ALA A 269 -6.17 16.26 7.48
CA ALA A 269 -7.30 16.78 6.71
C ALA A 269 -8.39 15.71 6.63
N SER A 270 -9.64 16.15 6.48
CA SER A 270 -10.79 15.26 6.31
C SER A 270 -11.82 15.95 5.46
N GLU A 271 -12.17 15.35 4.34
CA GLU A 271 -13.18 15.86 3.42
C GLU A 271 -14.22 14.75 3.14
N THR A 272 -15.42 15.15 2.74
CA THR A 272 -16.52 14.24 2.42
C THR A 272 -17.17 14.66 1.12
N ALA A 273 -17.41 13.71 0.22
CA ALA A 273 -18.10 13.94 -1.04
C ALA A 273 -18.85 12.66 -1.49
N PRO A 274 -19.77 12.77 -2.46
CA PRO A 274 -20.34 11.58 -3.08
C PRO A 274 -19.24 10.72 -3.70
N SER A 275 -19.37 9.39 -3.60
CA SER A 275 -18.40 8.44 -4.17
C SER A 275 -18.14 8.59 -5.67
N THR A 276 -19.08 9.17 -6.42
CA THR A 276 -18.90 9.51 -7.84
C THR A 276 -17.87 10.62 -8.08
N GLN A 277 -17.46 11.34 -7.03
CA GLN A 277 -16.46 12.40 -7.03
C GLN A 277 -15.20 11.99 -6.26
N ALA A 278 -14.88 10.69 -6.22
CA ALA A 278 -13.76 10.15 -5.45
C ALA A 278 -12.42 10.85 -5.80
N VAL A 279 -12.14 11.10 -7.08
CA VAL A 279 -10.91 11.76 -7.50
C VAL A 279 -10.87 13.20 -6.98
N GLU A 280 -11.95 13.96 -7.16
CA GLU A 280 -12.08 15.34 -6.67
C GLU A 280 -11.95 15.42 -5.14
N LEU A 281 -12.52 14.46 -4.42
CA LEU A 281 -12.37 14.33 -2.98
C LEU A 281 -10.89 14.17 -2.58
N GLY A 282 -10.15 13.33 -3.30
CA GLY A 282 -8.71 13.17 -3.10
C GLY A 282 -7.92 14.45 -3.33
N LEU A 283 -8.24 15.17 -4.42
CA LEU A 283 -7.60 16.44 -4.76
C LEU A 283 -7.89 17.53 -3.71
N ALA A 284 -9.15 17.66 -3.28
CA ALA A 284 -9.56 18.61 -2.24
C ALA A 284 -8.86 18.33 -0.91
N THR A 285 -8.77 17.06 -0.51
CA THR A 285 -8.05 16.66 0.71
C THR A 285 -6.57 17.02 0.64
N ALA A 286 -5.92 16.79 -0.51
CA ALA A 286 -4.53 17.18 -0.73
C ALA A 286 -4.33 18.70 -0.61
N ASP A 287 -5.24 19.52 -1.15
CA ASP A 287 -5.18 20.97 -1.06
C ASP A 287 -5.27 21.48 0.39
N VAL A 288 -6.12 20.87 1.21
CA VAL A 288 -6.20 21.19 2.64
C VAL A 288 -4.90 20.83 3.36
N LEU A 289 -4.31 19.66 3.07
CA LEU A 289 -3.01 19.27 3.62
C LEU A 289 -1.90 20.25 3.22
N ARG A 290 -1.84 20.68 1.95
CA ARG A 290 -0.87 21.67 1.48
C ARG A 290 -1.02 23.00 2.21
N LYS A 291 -2.23 23.55 2.29
CA LYS A 291 -2.52 24.83 2.97
C LYS A 291 -2.16 24.80 4.45
N ARG A 292 -2.16 23.62 5.07
CA ARG A 292 -1.79 23.43 6.49
C ARG A 292 -0.29 23.20 6.72
N GLY A 293 0.53 23.22 5.67
CA GLY A 293 1.99 23.04 5.77
C GLY A 293 2.46 21.59 5.63
N GLY A 294 1.66 20.75 4.97
CA GLY A 294 1.98 19.34 4.77
C GLY A 294 3.22 19.12 3.89
N VAL A 295 3.42 20.01 2.91
CA VAL A 295 4.52 19.91 1.93
C VAL A 295 5.88 20.03 2.63
N GLU A 296 6.02 20.94 3.59
CA GLU A 296 7.24 21.17 4.34
C GLU A 296 7.63 19.94 5.18
N ILE A 297 6.63 19.22 5.72
CA ILE A 297 6.86 17.95 6.42
C ILE A 297 7.36 16.88 5.43
N LEU A 298 6.76 16.80 4.25
CA LEU A 298 7.15 15.83 3.22
C LEU A 298 8.57 16.11 2.70
N GLU A 299 8.90 17.36 2.41
CA GLU A 299 10.23 17.78 1.95
C GLU A 299 11.32 17.52 3.00
N SER A 300 11.06 17.85 4.27
CA SER A 300 12.03 17.61 5.36
C SER A 300 12.25 16.12 5.61
N SER A 301 11.17 15.33 5.54
CA SER A 301 11.23 13.87 5.63
C SER A 301 12.07 13.28 4.49
N TYR A 302 11.92 13.84 3.29
CA TYR A 302 12.70 13.46 2.12
C TYR A 302 14.20 13.76 2.31
N ARG A 303 14.59 15.00 2.62
CA ARG A 303 16.00 15.38 2.81
C ARG A 303 16.71 14.56 3.89
N SER A 304 15.98 14.13 4.90
CA SER A 304 16.50 13.28 5.99
C SER A 304 16.72 11.82 5.57
N PHE A 305 16.16 11.38 4.42
CA PHE A 305 16.13 9.97 4.00
C PHE A 305 16.63 9.71 2.56
N GLY A 306 16.73 10.73 1.70
CA GLY A 306 17.23 10.62 0.32
C GLY A 306 17.58 12.01 -0.26
N GLY A 307 18.65 12.10 -1.05
CA GLY A 307 19.24 13.38 -1.47
C GLY A 307 18.61 14.10 -2.67
N HIS A 308 17.73 13.48 -3.48
CA HIS A 308 17.27 14.03 -4.77
C HIS A 308 15.80 13.77 -5.14
N PHE A 309 14.89 14.71 -4.81
CA PHE A 309 13.61 14.86 -5.50
C PHE A 309 13.58 16.24 -6.16
N LYS A 310 13.31 16.27 -7.46
CA LYS A 310 12.90 17.50 -8.15
C LYS A 310 11.39 17.58 -8.05
N PHE A 311 10.88 18.68 -7.48
CA PHE A 311 9.47 19.02 -7.55
C PHE A 311 9.04 19.06 -9.03
N ILE A 312 8.00 18.32 -9.40
CA ILE A 312 7.31 18.54 -10.67
C ILE A 312 6.35 19.71 -10.39
N GLY A 313 6.83 20.93 -10.63
CA GLY A 313 6.04 22.13 -10.33
C GLY A 313 6.83 23.43 -10.20
N ALA A 314 7.83 23.64 -11.06
CA ALA A 314 8.37 24.97 -11.36
C ALA A 314 8.21 25.22 -12.85
#